data_AF-A0A962FCL1-F1
#
_entry.id   AF-A0A962FCL1-F1
#
_cell.length_a   1.000
_cell.length_b   1.000
_cell.length_c   1.000
_cell.angle_alpha   90.00
_cell.angle_beta   90.00
_cell.angle_gamma   90.00
#
_symmetry.space_group_name_H-M   'P 1'
#
loop_
_entity.id
_entity.type
_entity.pdbx_description
1 polymer ?
#
loop_
_entity_poly.entity_id
_entity_poly.type
_entity_poly.pdbx_seq_one_letter_code
_entity_poly.pdbx_strand_id
1 'polypeptide(L)'
;MTNLSSLSKALGLQAGAAVVALVSCTALHGPAALAGGVLALAALGGAAYFILRTQHDIARAAEACHKLEKGLFDTRITNITNGGEVGALMWEINNMVDRMDAFVREAGAVLDYVSRNQYFRKIKPDGMLGILLNTSQTINTAVEQTAAKMNRAVSVADSVDSTLKNVVNEIGGSVGDLSSSSTTMKSTVQATRSNSDHAVEKSGMACASVQMISAAAEEMSASIQEISRQIVRTSDLSEKAVAQAGETRAIIDTLVETARQVGQIVALIDEVAGQTNLLALNATIESARAGEAG
;
A
#
# COMPACT_ATOMS: atom_id res chain seq x y z
N MET A 1 -68.90 15.74 -49.86
CA MET A 1 -70.04 16.49 -49.30
C MET A 1 -69.51 17.80 -48.75
N THR A 2 -69.52 18.86 -49.56
CA THR A 2 -69.00 20.18 -49.20
C THR A 2 -69.91 20.81 -48.15
N ASN A 3 -69.49 20.73 -46.89
CA ASN A 3 -70.09 21.49 -45.81
C ASN A 3 -69.94 22.98 -46.16
N LEU A 4 -71.00 23.56 -46.73
CA LEU A 4 -71.14 25.01 -46.81
C LEU A 4 -70.89 25.53 -45.39
N SER A 5 -69.80 26.30 -45.23
CA SER A 5 -69.44 26.99 -43.99
C SER A 5 -70.71 27.60 -43.41
N SER A 6 -70.90 27.49 -42.09
CA SER A 6 -72.03 28.11 -41.37
C SER A 6 -72.26 29.57 -41.79
N LEU A 7 -71.20 30.25 -42.23
CA LEU A 7 -71.22 31.56 -42.87
C LEU A 7 -72.00 31.62 -44.19
N SER A 8 -71.75 30.71 -45.13
CA SER A 8 -72.46 30.68 -46.41
C SER A 8 -73.95 30.38 -46.20
N LYS A 9 -74.28 29.57 -45.18
CA LYS A 9 -75.66 29.33 -44.74
C LYS A 9 -76.28 30.58 -44.10
N ALA A 10 -75.56 31.30 -43.25
CA ALA A 10 -76.04 32.53 -42.60
C ALA A 10 -76.22 33.70 -43.58
N LEU A 11 -75.26 33.91 -44.49
CA LEU A 11 -75.35 34.90 -45.57
C LEU A 11 -76.44 34.52 -46.58
N GLY A 12 -76.61 33.23 -46.89
CA GLY A 12 -77.70 32.74 -47.72
C GLY A 12 -79.07 32.97 -47.09
N LEU A 13 -79.20 32.78 -45.76
CA LEU A 13 -80.42 33.07 -45.00
C LEU A 13 -80.72 34.58 -44.96
N GLN A 14 -79.70 35.43 -44.79
CA GLN A 14 -79.84 36.88 -44.85
C GLN A 14 -80.17 37.40 -46.24
N ALA A 15 -79.59 36.82 -47.29
CA ALA A 15 -79.94 37.13 -48.68
C ALA A 15 -81.38 36.71 -48.97
N GLY A 16 -81.81 35.53 -48.49
CA GLY A 16 -83.21 35.10 -48.55
C GLY A 16 -84.16 36.06 -47.83
N ALA A 17 -83.81 36.50 -46.61
CA ALA A 17 -84.57 37.49 -45.87
C ALA A 17 -84.61 38.86 -46.56
N ALA A 18 -83.53 39.27 -47.24
CA ALA A 18 -83.46 40.50 -48.03
C ALA A 18 -84.40 40.47 -49.23
N VAL A 19 -84.44 39.33 -49.95
CA VAL A 19 -85.35 39.12 -51.09
C VAL A 19 -86.81 39.13 -50.63
N VAL A 20 -87.13 38.46 -49.52
CA VAL A 20 -88.49 38.48 -48.94
C VAL A 20 -88.88 39.91 -48.53
N ALA A 21 -87.98 40.66 -47.89
CA ALA A 21 -88.24 42.05 -47.51
C ALA A 21 -88.47 42.97 -48.73
N LEU A 22 -87.71 42.78 -49.82
CA LEU A 22 -87.91 43.49 -51.09
C LEU A 22 -89.25 43.17 -51.76
N VAL A 23 -89.62 41.88 -51.82
CA VAL A 23 -90.89 41.43 -52.43
C VAL A 23 -92.09 41.95 -51.62
N SER A 24 -92.06 41.87 -50.28
CA SER A 24 -93.11 42.42 -49.42
C SER A 24 -93.26 43.94 -49.54
N CYS A 25 -92.16 44.65 -49.81
CA CYS A 25 -92.13 46.10 -50.01
C CYS A 25 -92.81 46.53 -51.33
N THR A 26 -92.68 45.73 -52.39
CA THR A 26 -93.36 45.98 -53.68
C THR A 26 -94.86 45.68 -53.66
N ALA A 27 -95.33 44.84 -52.73
CA ALA A 27 -96.74 44.47 -52.61
C ALA A 27 -97.61 45.54 -51.90
N LEU A 28 -97.04 46.30 -50.96
CA LEU A 28 -97.72 47.42 -50.29
C LEU A 28 -97.45 48.73 -51.05
N HIS A 29 -98.44 49.24 -51.78
CA HIS A 29 -98.31 50.49 -52.53
C HIS A 29 -98.48 51.71 -51.59
N GLY A 30 -97.37 52.22 -51.04
CA GLY A 30 -97.35 53.46 -50.28
C GLY A 30 -95.93 53.92 -49.91
N PRO A 31 -95.68 55.23 -49.74
CA PRO A 31 -94.34 55.77 -49.42
C PRO A 31 -93.77 55.22 -48.10
N ALA A 32 -94.63 54.77 -47.17
CA ALA A 32 -94.21 54.10 -45.94
C ALA A 32 -93.62 52.69 -46.15
N ALA A 33 -94.03 51.97 -47.20
CA ALA A 33 -93.52 50.63 -47.49
C ALA A 33 -92.07 50.68 -47.98
N LEU A 34 -91.75 51.62 -48.89
CA LEU A 34 -90.39 51.86 -49.40
C LEU A 34 -89.40 52.21 -48.27
N ALA A 35 -89.83 53.04 -47.31
CA ALA A 35 -89.00 53.37 -46.15
C ALA A 35 -88.70 52.13 -45.26
N GLY A 36 -89.68 51.25 -45.06
CA GLY A 36 -89.50 50.00 -44.32
C GLY A 36 -88.54 49.01 -45.01
N GLY A 37 -88.59 48.91 -46.35
CA GLY A 37 -87.69 48.07 -47.13
C GLY A 37 -86.22 48.51 -47.06
N VAL A 38 -85.97 49.82 -47.12
CA VAL A 38 -84.61 50.39 -46.98
C VAL A 38 -84.04 50.13 -45.58
N LEU A 39 -84.85 50.28 -44.52
CA LEU A 39 -84.44 49.95 -43.15
C LEU A 39 -84.14 48.46 -42.96
N ALA A 40 -84.93 47.57 -43.57
CA ALA A 40 -84.69 46.12 -43.52
C ALA A 40 -83.39 45.73 -44.24
N LEU A 41 -83.13 46.30 -45.42
CA LEU A 41 -81.87 46.10 -46.15
C LEU A 41 -80.66 46.65 -45.39
N ALA A 42 -80.78 47.82 -44.75
CA ALA A 42 -79.74 48.38 -43.91
C ALA A 42 -79.45 47.50 -42.67
N ALA A 43 -80.49 46.96 -42.03
CA ALA A 43 -80.36 46.04 -40.90
C ALA A 43 -79.70 44.71 -41.31
N LEU A 44 -80.08 44.15 -42.46
CA LEU A 44 -79.45 42.94 -43.01
C LEU A 44 -78.00 43.18 -43.44
N GLY A 45 -77.70 44.34 -44.04
CA GLY A 45 -76.34 44.75 -44.37
C GLY A 45 -75.45 44.95 -43.14
N GLY A 46 -75.99 45.60 -42.09
CA GLY A 46 -75.30 45.73 -40.80
C GLY A 46 -75.04 44.38 -40.15
N ALA A 47 -76.01 43.48 -40.15
CA ALA A 47 -75.86 42.12 -39.63
C ALA A 47 -74.83 41.31 -40.44
N ALA A 48 -74.82 41.40 -41.78
CA ALA A 48 -73.82 40.78 -42.64
C ALA A 48 -72.41 41.32 -42.34
N TYR A 49 -72.27 42.63 -42.13
CA TYR A 49 -71.00 43.25 -41.75
C TYR A 49 -70.45 42.70 -40.42
N PHE A 50 -71.29 42.62 -39.37
CA PHE A 50 -70.87 42.06 -38.08
C PHE A 50 -70.50 40.57 -38.19
N ILE A 51 -71.24 39.79 -38.98
CA ILE A 51 -70.94 38.36 -39.21
C ILE A 51 -69.59 38.21 -39.93
N LEU A 52 -69.37 38.95 -41.02
CA LEU A 52 -68.12 38.90 -41.77
C LEU A 52 -66.93 39.35 -40.93
N ARG A 53 -67.10 40.43 -40.14
CA ARG A 53 -66.08 40.91 -39.21
C ARG A 53 -65.73 39.87 -38.15
N THR A 54 -66.74 39.25 -37.55
CA THR A 54 -66.55 38.21 -36.52
C THR A 54 -65.86 36.98 -37.11
N GLN A 55 -66.24 36.55 -38.32
CA GLN A 55 -65.57 35.44 -38.99
C GLN A 55 -64.10 35.74 -39.30
N HIS A 56 -63.81 36.96 -39.77
CA HIS A 56 -62.43 37.39 -40.01
C HIS A 56 -61.61 37.35 -38.70
N ASP A 57 -62.15 37.84 -37.59
CA ASP A 57 -61.50 37.78 -36.28
C ASP A 57 -61.26 36.33 -35.80
N ILE A 58 -62.24 35.44 -35.97
CA ILE A 58 -62.11 34.01 -35.65
C ILE A 58 -61.05 33.34 -36.54
N ALA A 59 -61.00 33.66 -37.83
CA ALA A 59 -60.01 33.11 -38.75
C ALA A 59 -58.58 33.52 -38.33
N ARG A 60 -58.38 34.77 -37.89
CA ARG A 60 -57.10 35.23 -37.34
C ARG A 60 -56.73 34.50 -36.05
N ALA A 61 -57.69 34.28 -35.15
CA ALA A 61 -57.46 33.50 -33.94
C ALA A 61 -57.07 32.05 -34.25
N ALA A 62 -57.76 31.41 -35.21
CA ALA A 62 -57.45 30.05 -35.67
C ALA A 62 -56.07 29.96 -36.32
N GLU A 63 -55.68 30.94 -37.13
CA GLU A 63 -54.33 31.01 -37.71
C GLU A 63 -53.26 31.12 -36.62
N ALA A 64 -53.50 31.93 -35.58
CA ALA A 64 -52.59 32.04 -34.45
C ALA A 64 -52.46 30.69 -33.70
N CYS A 65 -53.57 30.00 -33.42
CA CYS A 65 -53.54 28.65 -32.84
C CYS A 65 -52.76 27.66 -33.70
N HIS A 66 -52.90 27.72 -35.03
CA HIS A 66 -52.15 26.83 -35.93
C HIS A 66 -50.64 27.14 -35.98
N LYS A 67 -50.23 28.40 -35.78
CA LYS A 67 -48.81 28.76 -35.60
C LYS A 67 -48.26 28.24 -34.28
N LEU A 68 -49.03 28.35 -33.20
CA LEU A 68 -48.65 27.83 -31.88
C LEU A 68 -48.48 26.30 -31.88
N GLU A 69 -49.33 25.58 -32.61
CA GLU A 69 -49.19 24.13 -32.82
C GLU A 69 -47.81 23.74 -33.39
N LYS A 70 -47.23 24.61 -34.22
CA LYS A 70 -45.90 24.43 -34.83
C LYS A 70 -44.75 24.91 -33.94
N GLY A 71 -45.04 25.38 -32.72
CA GLY A 71 -44.04 25.91 -31.79
C GLY A 71 -43.59 27.35 -32.05
N LEU A 72 -44.34 28.11 -32.87
CA LEU A 72 -44.04 29.52 -33.15
C LEU A 72 -44.73 30.43 -32.12
N PHE A 73 -44.08 30.62 -30.98
CA PHE A 73 -44.59 31.42 -29.85
C PHE A 73 -44.31 32.94 -29.98
N ASP A 74 -43.74 33.40 -31.09
CA ASP A 74 -43.60 34.82 -31.45
C ASP A 74 -44.87 35.41 -32.09
N THR A 75 -45.89 34.58 -32.29
CA THR A 75 -47.14 34.97 -32.95
C THR A 75 -48.00 35.85 -32.04
N ARG A 76 -48.30 37.07 -32.48
CA ARG A 76 -49.22 37.99 -31.78
C ARG A 76 -50.40 38.38 -32.64
N ILE A 77 -51.60 38.29 -32.07
CA ILE A 77 -52.81 38.82 -32.70
C ILE A 77 -52.88 40.32 -32.45
N THR A 78 -52.71 41.12 -33.50
CA THR A 78 -52.72 42.59 -33.45
C THR A 78 -54.03 43.19 -33.96
N ASN A 79 -54.28 44.47 -33.67
CA ASN A 79 -55.50 45.20 -34.08
C ASN A 79 -56.80 44.50 -33.64
N ILE A 80 -56.92 44.24 -32.35
CA ILE A 80 -58.13 43.72 -31.71
C ILE A 80 -59.10 44.91 -31.54
N THR A 81 -60.01 45.09 -32.48
CA THR A 81 -60.94 46.23 -32.53
C THR A 81 -62.35 45.88 -32.04
N ASN A 82 -62.58 44.61 -31.69
CA ASN A 82 -63.88 44.06 -31.34
C ASN A 82 -64.01 43.98 -29.81
N GLY A 83 -65.00 44.66 -29.22
CA GLY A 83 -65.17 44.79 -27.77
C GLY A 83 -66.03 43.71 -27.10
N GLY A 84 -66.17 42.53 -27.72
CA GLY A 84 -67.00 41.42 -27.23
C GLY A 84 -66.19 40.15 -26.92
N GLU A 85 -66.87 39.02 -26.77
CA GLU A 85 -66.29 37.71 -26.41
C GLU A 85 -65.16 37.27 -27.36
N VAL A 86 -65.26 37.58 -28.65
CA VAL A 86 -64.21 37.26 -29.65
C VAL A 86 -62.95 38.09 -29.41
N GLY A 87 -63.09 39.35 -29.03
CA GLY A 87 -61.94 40.19 -28.64
C GLY A 87 -61.27 39.66 -27.36
N ALA A 88 -62.08 39.25 -26.37
CA ALA A 88 -61.59 38.61 -25.15
C ALA A 88 -60.84 37.31 -25.45
N LEU A 89 -61.38 36.45 -26.32
CA LEU A 89 -60.70 35.23 -26.79
C LEU A 89 -59.33 35.54 -27.41
N MET A 90 -59.24 36.56 -28.27
CA MET A 90 -57.96 36.95 -28.90
C MET A 90 -56.94 37.45 -27.87
N TRP A 91 -57.39 38.18 -26.85
CA TRP A 91 -56.53 38.59 -25.73
C TRP A 91 -56.08 37.40 -24.88
N GLU A 92 -56.95 36.45 -24.58
CA GLU A 92 -56.59 35.23 -23.83
C GLU A 92 -55.62 34.35 -24.62
N ILE A 93 -55.77 34.23 -25.95
CA ILE A 93 -54.79 33.57 -26.80
C ILE A 93 -53.45 34.27 -26.67
N ASN A 94 -53.37 35.60 -26.85
CA ASN A 94 -52.12 36.36 -26.69
C ASN A 94 -51.49 36.14 -25.31
N ASN A 95 -52.27 36.20 -24.22
CA ASN A 95 -51.79 35.96 -22.86
C ASN A 95 -51.21 34.54 -22.69
N MET A 96 -51.84 33.54 -23.31
CA MET A 96 -51.34 32.16 -23.32
C MET A 96 -50.01 32.06 -24.10
N VAL A 97 -49.92 32.71 -25.26
CA VAL A 97 -48.68 32.76 -26.06
C VAL A 97 -47.55 33.40 -25.27
N ASP A 98 -47.78 34.58 -24.68
CA ASP A 98 -46.76 35.32 -23.93
C ASP A 98 -46.20 34.48 -22.77
N ARG A 99 -47.07 33.76 -22.05
CA ARG A 99 -46.65 32.86 -20.94
C ARG A 99 -45.89 31.64 -21.43
N MET A 100 -46.31 31.05 -22.56
CA MET A 100 -45.61 29.92 -23.17
C MET A 100 -44.25 30.32 -23.73
N ASP A 101 -44.15 31.44 -24.45
CA ASP A 101 -42.89 31.98 -24.98
C ASP A 101 -41.91 32.27 -23.83
N ALA A 102 -42.35 32.97 -22.80
CA ALA A 102 -41.53 33.28 -21.64
C ALA A 102 -40.99 32.00 -20.97
N PHE A 103 -41.84 31.00 -20.75
CA PHE A 103 -41.43 29.73 -20.17
C PHE A 103 -40.43 28.97 -21.05
N VAL A 104 -40.74 28.77 -22.34
CA VAL A 104 -39.88 28.02 -23.26
C VAL A 104 -38.52 28.70 -23.42
N ARG A 105 -38.52 30.03 -23.54
CA ARG A 105 -37.30 30.84 -23.66
C ARG A 105 -36.43 30.75 -22.41
N GLU A 106 -37.01 30.91 -21.22
CA GLU A 106 -36.27 30.81 -19.97
C GLU A 106 -35.78 29.39 -19.69
N ALA A 107 -36.62 28.38 -19.89
CA ALA A 107 -36.25 26.98 -19.71
C ALA A 107 -35.14 26.57 -20.68
N GLY A 108 -35.25 26.92 -21.97
CA GLY A 108 -34.22 26.64 -22.96
C GLY A 108 -32.89 27.30 -22.60
N ALA A 109 -32.92 28.54 -22.13
CA ALA A 109 -31.71 29.25 -21.76
C ALA A 109 -31.05 28.70 -20.48
N VAL A 110 -31.83 28.27 -19.49
CA VAL A 110 -31.27 27.57 -18.31
C VAL A 110 -30.67 26.22 -18.71
N LEU A 111 -31.35 25.45 -19.55
CA LEU A 111 -30.85 24.15 -20.01
C LEU A 111 -29.59 24.27 -20.89
N ASP A 112 -29.46 25.31 -21.71
CA ASP A 112 -28.20 25.61 -22.44
C ASP A 112 -27.03 25.86 -21.47
N TYR A 113 -27.24 26.63 -20.40
CA TYR A 113 -26.21 26.86 -19.37
C TYR A 113 -25.84 25.56 -18.64
N VAL A 114 -26.84 24.77 -18.25
CA VAL A 114 -26.61 23.46 -17.62
C VAL A 114 -25.82 22.53 -18.54
N SER A 115 -26.10 22.52 -19.84
CA SER A 115 -25.37 21.70 -20.82
C SER A 115 -23.88 22.07 -20.91
N ARG A 116 -23.53 23.32 -20.56
CA ARG A 116 -22.16 23.82 -20.48
C ARG A 116 -21.56 23.69 -19.07
N ASN A 117 -22.17 22.89 -18.20
CA ASN A 117 -21.83 22.74 -16.78
C ASN A 117 -21.85 24.06 -15.99
N GLN A 118 -22.71 25.01 -16.37
CA GLN A 118 -22.90 26.28 -15.68
C GLN A 118 -24.27 26.29 -15.00
N TYR A 119 -24.29 26.34 -13.66
CA TYR A 119 -25.51 26.13 -12.88
C TYR A 119 -26.04 27.39 -12.17
N PHE A 120 -25.54 28.57 -12.52
CA PHE A 120 -25.91 29.83 -11.85
C PHE A 120 -27.18 30.49 -12.41
N ARG A 121 -27.56 30.15 -13.65
CA ARG A 121 -28.76 30.71 -14.28
C ARG A 121 -30.00 29.98 -13.80
N LYS A 122 -31.02 30.74 -13.41
CA LYS A 122 -32.33 30.23 -12.96
C LYS A 122 -33.45 30.86 -13.80
N ILE A 123 -34.52 30.11 -13.97
CA ILE A 123 -35.76 30.61 -14.55
C ILE A 123 -36.34 31.63 -13.60
N LYS A 124 -36.68 32.81 -14.11
CA LYS A 124 -37.46 33.80 -13.35
C LYS A 124 -38.94 33.43 -13.41
N PRO A 125 -39.58 33.09 -12.27
CA PRO A 125 -40.98 32.63 -12.27
C PRO A 125 -42.00 33.76 -12.47
N ASP A 126 -41.57 35.02 -12.51
CA ASP A 126 -42.44 36.18 -12.63
C ASP A 126 -43.34 36.09 -13.87
N GLY A 127 -44.65 36.19 -13.67
CA GLY A 127 -45.66 36.10 -14.75
C GLY A 127 -46.06 34.68 -15.16
N MET A 128 -45.41 33.64 -14.62
CA MET A 128 -45.79 32.24 -14.84
C MET A 128 -46.87 31.81 -13.86
N LEU A 129 -47.85 31.04 -14.34
CA LEU A 129 -48.97 30.56 -13.51
C LEU A 129 -49.16 29.05 -13.68
N GLY A 130 -49.80 28.45 -12.66
CA GLY A 130 -50.20 27.05 -12.67
C GLY A 130 -49.02 26.10 -12.93
N ILE A 131 -49.16 25.26 -13.95
CA ILE A 131 -48.15 24.25 -14.29
C ILE A 131 -46.81 24.87 -14.69
N LEU A 132 -46.80 25.99 -15.42
CA LEU A 132 -45.56 26.62 -15.88
C LEU A 132 -44.72 27.13 -14.70
N LEU A 133 -45.37 27.66 -13.66
CA LEU A 133 -44.71 28.10 -12.43
C LEU A 133 -44.09 26.90 -11.69
N ASN A 134 -44.86 25.83 -11.49
CA ASN A 134 -44.39 24.63 -10.81
C ASN A 134 -43.22 23.97 -11.56
N THR A 135 -43.33 23.83 -12.88
CA THR A 135 -42.24 23.28 -13.70
C THR A 135 -41.00 24.17 -13.63
N SER A 136 -41.15 25.49 -13.60
CA SER A 136 -40.01 26.41 -13.47
C SER A 136 -39.30 26.30 -12.13
N GLN A 137 -40.07 26.18 -11.04
CA GLN A 137 -39.52 25.91 -9.71
C GLN A 137 -38.80 24.56 -9.66
N THR A 138 -39.41 23.53 -10.24
CA THR A 138 -38.81 22.19 -10.33
C THR A 138 -37.49 22.20 -11.09
N ILE A 139 -37.43 22.90 -12.24
CA ILE A 139 -36.18 23.07 -13.00
C ILE A 139 -35.14 23.80 -12.16
N ASN A 140 -35.50 24.90 -11.49
CA ASN A 140 -34.57 25.64 -10.63
C ASN A 140 -34.00 24.76 -9.50
N THR A 141 -34.85 23.99 -8.82
CA THR A 141 -34.39 23.06 -7.78
C THR A 141 -33.49 21.96 -8.36
N ALA A 142 -33.81 21.42 -9.54
CA ALA A 142 -32.97 20.42 -10.20
C ALA A 142 -31.59 20.98 -10.58
N VAL A 143 -31.53 22.22 -11.08
CA VAL A 143 -30.27 22.93 -11.39
C VAL A 143 -29.44 23.11 -10.12
N GLU A 144 -30.04 23.56 -9.03
CA GLU A 144 -29.36 23.73 -7.74
C GLU A 144 -28.82 22.40 -7.17
N GLN A 145 -29.63 21.34 -7.23
CA GLN A 145 -29.20 20.01 -6.78
C GLN A 145 -28.05 19.48 -7.64
N THR A 146 -28.08 19.73 -8.95
CA THR A 146 -27.01 19.31 -9.86
C THR A 146 -25.71 20.10 -9.57
N ALA A 147 -25.82 21.40 -9.33
CA ALA A 147 -24.70 22.23 -8.90
C ALA A 147 -24.07 21.71 -7.60
N ALA A 148 -24.90 21.40 -6.60
CA ALA A 148 -24.44 20.89 -5.31
C ALA A 148 -23.76 19.51 -5.45
N LYS A 149 -24.31 18.61 -6.29
CA LYS A 149 -23.68 17.32 -6.59
C LYS A 149 -22.33 17.49 -7.28
N MET A 150 -22.23 18.40 -8.24
CA MET A 150 -20.97 18.68 -8.95
C MET A 150 -19.90 19.22 -8.00
N ASN A 151 -20.25 20.18 -7.14
CA ASN A 151 -19.32 20.72 -6.14
C ASN A 151 -18.85 19.64 -5.15
N ARG A 152 -19.74 18.73 -4.73
CA ARG A 152 -19.35 17.57 -3.92
C ARG A 152 -18.41 16.64 -4.66
N ALA A 153 -18.67 16.37 -5.94
CA ALA A 153 -17.81 15.51 -6.75
C ALA A 153 -16.39 16.09 -6.88
N VAL A 154 -16.27 17.42 -7.08
CA VAL A 154 -14.97 18.11 -7.09
C VAL A 154 -14.27 17.99 -5.74
N SER A 155 -14.97 18.26 -4.63
CA SER A 155 -14.39 18.13 -3.29
C SER A 155 -13.95 16.69 -2.95
N VAL A 156 -14.70 15.68 -3.41
CA VAL A 156 -14.31 14.27 -3.27
C VAL A 156 -13.07 13.97 -4.11
N ALA A 157 -12.99 14.48 -5.34
CA ALA A 157 -11.81 14.32 -6.19
C ALA A 157 -10.56 14.94 -5.54
N ASP A 158 -10.67 16.14 -4.97
CA ASP A 158 -9.58 16.81 -4.24
C ASP A 158 -9.15 16.01 -3.00
N SER A 159 -10.11 15.44 -2.26
CA SER A 159 -9.81 14.57 -1.12
C SER A 159 -9.08 13.30 -1.56
N VAL A 160 -9.52 12.66 -2.64
CA VAL A 160 -8.89 11.46 -3.19
C VAL A 160 -7.46 11.78 -3.65
N ASP A 161 -7.24 12.90 -4.33
CA ASP A 161 -5.89 13.34 -4.75
C ASP A 161 -4.96 13.55 -3.55
N SER A 162 -5.45 14.22 -2.50
CA SER A 162 -4.71 14.42 -1.25
C SER A 162 -4.36 13.11 -0.54
N THR A 163 -5.34 12.19 -0.41
CA THR A 163 -5.11 10.88 0.19
C THR A 163 -4.11 10.05 -0.62
N LEU A 164 -4.22 10.04 -1.95
CA LEU A 164 -3.29 9.35 -2.83
C LEU A 164 -1.86 9.89 -2.70
N LYS A 165 -1.69 11.22 -2.63
CA LYS A 165 -0.37 11.83 -2.39
C LYS A 165 0.24 11.36 -1.08
N ASN A 166 -0.54 11.29 -0.01
CA ASN A 166 -0.06 10.82 1.28
C ASN A 166 0.36 9.35 1.23
N VAL A 167 -0.46 8.48 0.62
CA VAL A 167 -0.15 7.05 0.44
C VAL A 167 1.12 6.87 -0.40
N VAL A 168 1.28 7.62 -1.49
CA VAL A 168 2.49 7.56 -2.32
C VAL A 168 3.74 8.00 -1.55
N ASN A 169 3.64 9.04 -0.73
CA ASN A 169 4.74 9.48 0.13
C ASN A 169 5.11 8.42 1.19
N GLU A 170 4.13 7.78 1.81
CA GLU A 170 4.33 6.73 2.81
C GLU A 170 4.93 5.46 2.19
N ILE A 171 4.47 5.06 1.00
CA ILE A 171 5.07 3.98 0.22
C ILE A 171 6.51 4.34 -0.16
N GLY A 172 6.77 5.58 -0.59
CA GLY A 172 8.11 6.07 -0.90
C GLY A 172 9.07 5.95 0.29
N GLY A 173 8.62 6.33 1.49
CA GLY A 173 9.37 6.15 2.74
C GLY A 173 9.65 4.68 3.04
N SER A 174 8.63 3.83 2.97
CA SER A 174 8.74 2.39 3.25
C SER A 174 9.71 1.68 2.29
N VAL A 175 9.72 2.06 1.01
CA VAL A 175 10.68 1.54 0.02
C VAL A 175 12.11 1.99 0.35
N GLY A 176 12.29 3.23 0.83
CA GLY A 176 13.57 3.74 1.31
C GLY A 176 14.11 2.93 2.51
N ASP A 177 13.25 2.66 3.49
CA ASP A 177 13.59 1.86 4.68
C ASP A 177 13.95 0.41 4.32
N LEU A 178 13.21 -0.19 3.37
CA LEU A 178 13.50 -1.52 2.86
C LEU A 178 14.87 -1.58 2.14
N SER A 179 15.19 -0.57 1.33
CA SER A 179 16.48 -0.45 0.66
C SER A 179 17.64 -0.33 1.66
N SER A 180 17.45 0.48 2.70
CA SER A 180 18.42 0.62 3.80
C SER A 180 18.61 -0.69 4.57
N SER A 181 17.51 -1.39 4.89
CA SER A 181 17.53 -2.69 5.55
C SER A 181 18.24 -3.76 4.70
N SER A 182 17.99 -3.77 3.39
CA SER A 182 18.65 -4.68 2.44
C SER A 182 20.16 -4.43 2.36
N THR A 183 20.58 -3.15 2.35
CA THR A 183 22.00 -2.77 2.36
C THR A 183 22.68 -3.20 3.66
N THR A 184 22.01 -3.00 4.80
CA THR A 184 22.49 -3.46 6.10
C THR A 184 22.62 -4.98 6.14
N MET A 185 21.60 -5.71 5.67
CA MET A 185 21.62 -7.17 5.56
C MET A 185 22.80 -7.66 4.72
N LYS A 186 23.06 -7.03 3.57
CA LYS A 186 24.22 -7.36 2.72
C LYS A 186 25.54 -7.20 3.47
N SER A 187 25.70 -6.11 4.22
CA SER A 187 26.88 -5.87 5.06
C SER A 187 27.02 -6.91 6.16
N THR A 188 25.94 -7.25 6.86
CA THR A 188 25.92 -8.29 7.89
C THR A 188 26.30 -9.66 7.31
N VAL A 189 25.73 -10.05 6.18
CA VAL A 189 26.08 -11.33 5.50
C VAL A 189 27.55 -11.37 5.12
N GLN A 190 28.12 -10.25 4.63
CA GLN A 190 29.54 -10.16 4.29
C GLN A 190 30.42 -10.28 5.54
N ALA A 191 30.06 -9.62 6.64
CA ALA A 191 30.77 -9.73 7.91
C ALA A 191 30.70 -11.16 8.50
N THR A 192 29.52 -11.79 8.45
CA THR A 192 29.34 -13.19 8.87
C THR A 192 30.21 -14.12 8.06
N ARG A 193 30.28 -13.94 6.73
CA ARG A 193 31.13 -14.76 5.87
C ARG A 193 32.61 -14.63 6.24
N SER A 194 33.10 -13.40 6.43
CA SER A 194 34.48 -13.16 6.87
C SER A 194 34.77 -13.83 8.23
N ASN A 195 33.84 -13.75 9.18
CA ASN A 195 34.00 -14.40 10.48
C ASN A 195 34.00 -15.93 10.38
N SER A 196 33.19 -16.50 9.50
CA SER A 196 33.20 -17.94 9.22
C SER A 196 34.53 -18.39 8.63
N ASP A 197 35.11 -17.63 7.69
CA ASP A 197 36.42 -17.94 7.10
C ASP A 197 37.52 -17.90 8.17
N HIS A 198 37.52 -16.89 9.05
CA HIS A 198 38.43 -16.83 10.20
C HIS A 198 38.23 -17.97 11.20
N ALA A 199 36.99 -18.41 11.42
CA ALA A 199 36.72 -19.54 12.31
C ALA A 199 37.30 -20.84 11.73
N VAL A 200 37.12 -21.08 10.42
CA VAL A 200 37.71 -22.23 9.73
C VAL A 200 39.24 -22.22 9.83
N GLU A 201 39.87 -21.06 9.60
CA GLU A 201 41.32 -20.88 9.75
C GLU A 201 41.79 -21.22 11.17
N LYS A 202 41.16 -20.63 12.20
CA LYS A 202 41.51 -20.88 13.60
C LYS A 202 41.29 -22.32 14.02
N SER A 203 40.20 -22.94 13.57
CA SER A 203 39.94 -24.37 13.80
C SER A 203 41.03 -25.24 13.16
N GLY A 204 41.47 -24.91 11.94
CA GLY A 204 42.60 -25.59 11.29
C GLY A 204 43.89 -25.51 12.10
N MET A 205 44.24 -24.33 12.61
CA MET A 205 45.40 -24.13 13.48
C MET A 205 45.30 -24.91 14.80
N ALA A 206 44.10 -24.97 15.40
CA ALA A 206 43.86 -25.72 16.62
C ALA A 206 44.04 -27.24 16.38
N CYS A 207 43.51 -27.78 15.28
CA CYS A 207 43.73 -29.17 14.89
C CYS A 207 45.21 -29.50 14.72
N ALA A 208 45.97 -28.63 14.04
CA ALA A 208 47.42 -28.81 13.89
C ALA A 208 48.14 -28.80 15.25
N SER A 209 47.75 -27.90 16.16
CA SER A 209 48.29 -27.86 17.53
C SER A 209 48.00 -29.15 18.31
N VAL A 210 46.79 -29.68 18.21
CA VAL A 210 46.41 -30.96 18.86
C VAL A 210 47.20 -32.13 18.27
N GLN A 211 47.44 -32.16 16.95
CA GLN A 211 48.28 -33.18 16.33
C GLN A 211 49.74 -33.12 16.82
N MET A 212 50.31 -31.91 16.94
CA MET A 212 51.65 -31.73 17.50
C MET A 212 51.73 -32.20 18.96
N ILE A 213 50.71 -31.88 19.77
CA ILE A 213 50.63 -32.34 21.17
C ILE A 213 50.54 -33.87 21.24
N SER A 214 49.76 -34.51 20.36
CA SER A 214 49.66 -35.97 20.28
C SER A 214 51.01 -36.60 19.96
N ALA A 215 51.73 -36.07 18.97
CA ALA A 215 53.07 -36.55 18.63
C ALA A 215 54.07 -36.36 19.80
N ALA A 216 54.02 -35.21 20.47
CA ALA A 216 54.86 -34.98 21.66
C ALA A 216 54.52 -35.94 22.81
N ALA A 217 53.24 -36.29 22.99
CA ALA A 217 52.82 -37.27 23.99
C ALA A 217 53.32 -38.69 23.65
N GLU A 218 53.35 -39.07 22.37
CA GLU A 218 53.94 -40.33 21.91
C GLU A 218 55.45 -40.39 22.17
N GLU A 219 56.20 -39.34 21.83
CA GLU A 219 57.64 -39.26 22.14
C GLU A 219 57.93 -39.28 23.64
N MET A 220 57.11 -38.59 24.44
CA MET A 220 57.23 -38.59 25.89
C MET A 220 56.96 -40.00 26.46
N SER A 221 55.95 -40.71 25.95
CA SER A 221 55.68 -42.10 26.36
C SER A 221 56.85 -43.03 26.04
N ALA A 222 57.43 -42.91 24.83
CA ALA A 222 58.61 -43.67 24.43
C ALA A 222 59.83 -43.35 25.33
N SER A 223 60.03 -42.08 25.67
CA SER A 223 61.11 -41.64 26.57
C SER A 223 60.94 -42.21 27.99
N ILE A 224 59.71 -42.23 28.52
CA ILE A 224 59.41 -42.83 29.83
C ILE A 224 59.71 -44.34 29.82
N GLN A 225 59.37 -45.05 28.75
CA GLN A 225 59.69 -46.48 28.63
C GLN A 225 61.20 -46.72 28.61
N GLU A 226 61.97 -45.87 27.93
CA GLU A 226 63.43 -45.99 27.87
C GLU A 226 64.08 -45.66 29.22
N ILE A 227 63.64 -44.60 29.89
CA ILE A 227 64.07 -44.27 31.26
C ILE A 227 63.77 -45.44 32.20
N SER A 228 62.58 -46.04 32.10
CA SER A 228 62.20 -47.21 32.91
C SER A 228 63.15 -48.39 32.67
N ARG A 229 63.51 -48.67 31.40
CA ARG A 229 64.51 -49.71 31.07
C ARG A 229 65.89 -49.38 31.65
N GLN A 230 66.33 -48.12 31.56
CA GLN A 230 67.60 -47.67 32.11
C GLN A 230 67.65 -47.79 33.65
N ILE A 231 66.55 -47.49 34.34
CA ILE A 231 66.43 -47.65 35.80
C ILE A 231 66.60 -49.12 36.20
N VAL A 232 65.92 -50.05 35.52
CA VAL A 232 66.06 -51.49 35.79
C VAL A 232 67.51 -51.95 35.59
N ARG A 233 68.14 -51.54 34.49
CA ARG A 233 69.55 -51.87 34.20
C ARG A 233 70.50 -51.30 35.26
N THR A 234 70.24 -50.09 35.74
CA THR A 234 71.05 -49.43 36.77
C THR A 234 70.89 -50.13 38.13
N SER A 235 69.68 -50.59 38.45
CA SER A 235 69.42 -51.40 39.64
C SER A 235 70.18 -52.73 39.61
N ASP A 236 70.12 -53.46 38.49
CA ASP A 236 70.87 -54.72 38.28
C ASP A 236 72.39 -54.52 38.40
N LEU A 237 72.91 -53.43 37.82
CA LEU A 237 74.33 -53.08 37.95
C LEU A 237 74.71 -52.76 39.41
N SER A 238 73.84 -52.04 40.13
CA SER A 238 74.07 -51.69 41.54
C SER A 238 74.07 -52.94 42.43
N GLU A 239 73.18 -53.89 42.18
CA GLU A 239 73.14 -55.18 42.89
C GLU A 239 74.42 -55.99 42.64
N LYS A 240 74.89 -56.05 41.38
CA LYS A 240 76.17 -56.68 41.03
C LYS A 240 77.36 -56.01 41.73
N ALA A 241 77.38 -54.68 41.79
CA ALA A 241 78.43 -53.94 42.48
C ALA A 241 78.45 -54.24 43.99
N VAL A 242 77.27 -54.33 44.63
CA VAL A 242 77.15 -54.70 46.06
C VAL A 242 77.64 -56.14 46.29
N ALA A 243 77.26 -57.09 45.42
CA ALA A 243 77.73 -58.46 45.50
C ALA A 243 79.27 -58.55 45.38
N GLN A 244 79.86 -57.84 44.42
CA GLN A 244 81.30 -57.81 44.21
C GLN A 244 82.06 -57.14 45.36
N ALA A 245 81.49 -56.10 45.97
CA ALA A 245 82.03 -55.50 47.19
C ALA A 245 81.98 -56.49 48.37
N GLY A 246 80.93 -57.31 48.47
CA GLY A 246 80.80 -58.40 49.45
C GLY A 246 81.87 -59.48 49.27
N GLU A 247 82.13 -59.91 48.03
CA GLU A 247 83.20 -60.86 47.70
C GLU A 247 84.58 -60.28 48.07
N THR A 248 84.82 -59.03 47.70
CA THR A 248 86.08 -58.31 48.05
C THR A 248 86.29 -58.27 49.56
N ARG A 249 85.21 -58.03 50.34
CA ARG A 249 85.26 -58.06 51.80
C ARG A 249 85.67 -59.44 52.33
N ALA A 250 85.09 -60.52 51.80
CA ALA A 250 85.44 -61.87 52.22
C ALA A 250 86.92 -62.22 51.94
N ILE A 251 87.46 -61.74 50.81
CA ILE A 251 88.88 -61.88 50.48
C ILE A 251 89.74 -61.12 51.50
N ILE A 252 89.36 -59.88 51.85
CA ILE A 252 90.07 -59.09 52.87
C ILE A 252 90.03 -59.79 54.23
N ASP A 253 88.88 -60.31 54.66
CA ASP A 253 88.75 -61.03 55.93
C ASP A 253 89.65 -62.28 55.96
N THR A 254 89.72 -63.02 54.84
CA THR A 254 90.63 -64.17 54.68
C THR A 254 92.10 -63.75 54.73
N LEU A 255 92.45 -62.62 54.11
CA LEU A 255 93.80 -62.06 54.14
C LEU A 255 94.20 -61.64 55.56
N VAL A 256 93.29 -61.03 56.33
CA VAL A 256 93.51 -60.67 57.74
C VAL A 256 93.75 -61.91 58.59
N GLU A 257 92.95 -62.96 58.41
CA GLU A 257 93.13 -64.22 59.16
C GLU A 257 94.46 -64.91 58.80
N THR A 258 94.83 -64.90 57.52
CA THR A 258 96.12 -65.42 57.06
C THR A 258 97.29 -64.62 57.68
N ALA A 259 97.19 -63.28 57.69
CA ALA A 259 98.20 -62.42 58.33
C ALA A 259 98.30 -62.68 59.84
N ARG A 260 97.17 -62.96 60.52
CA ARG A 260 97.15 -63.35 61.94
C ARG A 260 97.88 -64.66 62.19
N GLN A 261 97.67 -65.67 61.35
CA GLN A 261 98.39 -66.95 61.42
C GLN A 261 99.89 -66.77 61.19
N VAL A 262 100.29 -65.96 60.20
CA VAL A 262 101.70 -65.60 59.99
C VAL A 262 102.28 -64.92 61.23
N GLY A 263 101.54 -63.99 61.85
CA GLY A 263 101.95 -63.36 63.11
C GLY A 263 102.18 -64.37 64.25
N GLN A 264 101.31 -65.38 64.37
CA GLN A 264 101.50 -66.47 65.35
C GLN A 264 102.75 -67.30 65.06
N ILE A 265 103.03 -67.60 63.79
CA ILE A 265 104.25 -68.31 63.38
C ILE A 265 105.49 -67.47 63.71
N VAL A 266 105.46 -66.17 63.43
CA VAL A 266 106.57 -65.25 63.78
C VAL A 266 106.79 -65.21 65.29
N ALA A 267 105.73 -65.17 66.10
CA ALA A 267 105.86 -65.22 67.56
C ALA A 267 106.45 -66.55 68.06
N LEU A 268 106.05 -67.68 67.46
CA LEU A 268 106.64 -68.98 67.78
C LEU A 268 108.13 -69.03 67.38
N ILE A 269 108.49 -68.47 66.23
CA ILE A 269 109.90 -68.37 65.80
C ILE A 269 110.69 -67.52 66.80
N ASP A 270 110.14 -66.40 67.27
CA ASP A 270 110.77 -65.54 68.26
C ASP A 270 110.94 -66.27 69.61
N GLU A 271 109.94 -67.04 70.04
CA GLU A 271 110.04 -67.90 71.24
C GLU A 271 111.11 -68.98 71.09
N VAL A 272 111.15 -69.69 69.95
CA VAL A 272 112.18 -70.70 69.65
C VAL A 272 113.56 -70.05 69.56
N ALA A 273 113.69 -68.88 68.95
CA ALA A 273 114.93 -68.13 68.89
C ALA A 273 115.37 -67.68 70.29
N GLY A 274 114.43 -67.26 71.15
CA GLY A 274 114.66 -66.96 72.55
C GLY A 274 115.13 -68.19 73.34
N GLN A 275 114.47 -69.34 73.19
CA GLN A 275 114.92 -70.62 73.77
C GLN A 275 116.28 -71.05 73.22
N THR A 276 116.53 -70.87 71.93
CA THR A 276 117.80 -71.19 71.27
C THR A 276 118.90 -70.29 71.78
N ASN A 277 118.62 -69.00 71.99
CA ASN A 277 119.55 -68.06 72.60
C ASN A 277 119.83 -68.42 74.08
N LEU A 278 118.83 -68.87 74.83
CA LEU A 278 119.00 -69.39 76.18
C LEU A 278 119.81 -70.70 76.21
N LEU A 279 119.56 -71.61 75.27
CA LEU A 279 120.32 -72.85 75.08
C LEU A 279 121.77 -72.54 74.69
N ALA A 280 121.98 -71.61 73.75
CA ALA A 280 123.30 -71.16 73.33
C ALA A 280 124.03 -70.45 74.46
N LEU A 281 123.33 -69.66 75.29
CA LEU A 281 123.90 -69.04 76.48
C LEU A 281 124.27 -70.09 77.53
N ASN A 282 123.41 -71.08 77.80
CA ASN A 282 123.72 -72.20 78.70
C ASN A 282 124.89 -73.03 78.18
N ALA A 283 124.95 -73.29 76.87
CA ALA A 283 126.09 -73.95 76.25
C ALA A 283 127.35 -73.11 76.36
N THR A 284 127.28 -71.79 76.17
CA THR A 284 128.42 -70.86 76.35
C THR A 284 128.89 -70.83 77.81
N ILE A 285 127.96 -70.84 78.77
CA ILE A 285 128.28 -70.97 80.21
C ILE A 285 128.93 -72.31 80.48
N GLU A 286 128.42 -73.41 79.94
CA GLU A 286 128.98 -74.74 80.19
C GLU A 286 130.32 -74.93 79.49
N SER A 287 130.55 -74.35 78.31
CA SER A 287 131.87 -74.23 77.68
C SER A 287 132.82 -73.39 78.53
N ALA A 288 132.36 -72.26 79.10
CA ALA A 288 133.15 -71.48 80.04
C ALA A 288 133.41 -72.21 81.36
N ARG A 289 132.51 -73.12 81.77
CA ARG A 289 132.63 -73.96 82.97
C ARG A 289 133.53 -75.18 82.75
N ALA A 290 133.57 -75.71 81.53
CA ALA A 290 134.36 -76.87 81.13
C ALA A 290 135.87 -76.56 81.05
N GLY A 291 136.29 -75.30 81.04
CA GLY A 291 137.72 -74.94 80.95
C GLY A 291 138.37 -75.53 79.69
N GLU A 292 139.68 -75.80 79.69
CA GLU A 292 140.48 -76.23 78.51
C GLU A 292 140.04 -77.54 77.79
N ALA A 293 138.85 -78.09 78.10
CA ALA A 293 138.23 -79.22 77.41
C ALA A 293 136.84 -78.93 76.82
N GLY A 294 136.38 -77.67 76.83
CA GLY A 294 135.09 -77.22 76.25
C GLY A 294 135.24 -76.44 74.96
#